data_AF-A0A977KBM0-F1
#
_entry.id   AF-A0A977KBM0-F1
#
_cell.length_a   1.000
_cell.length_b   1.000
_cell.length_c   1.000
_cell.angle_alpha   90.00
_cell.angle_beta   90.00
_cell.angle_gamma   90.00
#
_symmetry.space_group_name_H-M   'P 1'
#
loop_
_entity.id
_entity.type
_entity.pdbx_description
1 polymer ?
#
loop_
_entity_poly.entity_id
_entity_poly.type
_entity_poly.pdbx_seq_one_letter_code
_entity_poly.pdbx_strand_id
1 'polypeptide(L)'
;MKALGNPFSTLGANGFLNKTQIEELKKVYSGNLRALLSQLLKGGPPSFLYSSPSILLSLEGLASTLLPLGLGYSLAMAFSIAWLIFIGPKVPKAIRSASFIPEFIYAIPLALTSWSFGWPPPLLGTSFQKALAYSLVILLGEWPKLVYGFSGLVEDQRGVLRDTTLLLKAIGLSDFKIRVKELRVLLPSLTSFSITNFVNALERSVFVEPLISYMGIGYLLFSAVTGGDPPLASSAFLIIATLSYLGSYLADELARRLDPRTR
;
A
#
# COMPACT_ATOMS: atom_id res chain seq x y z
N MET A 1 28.08 -11.44 -15.49
CA MET A 1 26.63 -11.25 -15.29
C MET A 1 26.39 -9.78 -14.95
N LYS A 2 25.80 -9.01 -15.87
CA LYS A 2 25.53 -7.58 -15.70
C LYS A 2 24.56 -7.40 -14.53
N ALA A 3 25.04 -6.80 -13.44
CA ALA A 3 24.16 -6.27 -12.40
C ALA A 3 23.17 -5.32 -13.08
N LEU A 4 21.87 -5.53 -12.86
CA LEU A 4 20.83 -4.57 -13.18
C LEU A 4 21.26 -3.24 -12.54
N GLY A 5 21.65 -2.28 -13.39
CA GLY A 5 22.17 -0.99 -12.95
C GLY A 5 21.18 -0.34 -12.02
N ASN A 6 21.64 0.02 -10.82
CA ASN A 6 20.89 0.84 -9.90
C ASN A 6 20.54 2.16 -10.62
N PRO A 7 19.25 2.48 -10.88
CA PRO A 7 18.85 3.70 -11.60
C PRO A 7 19.33 4.99 -10.92
N PHE A 8 19.79 4.87 -9.67
CA PHE A 8 20.08 5.96 -8.75
C PHE A 8 21.59 6.15 -8.48
N SER A 9 22.47 5.57 -9.31
CA SER A 9 23.93 5.76 -9.19
C SER A 9 24.42 7.16 -9.58
N THR A 10 23.55 8.00 -10.14
CA THR A 10 23.83 9.38 -10.56
C THR A 10 23.26 10.46 -9.64
N LEU A 11 22.80 10.10 -8.43
CA LEU A 11 22.29 11.05 -7.43
C LEU A 11 23.39 12.07 -7.06
N GLY A 12 23.23 13.30 -7.53
CA GLY A 12 24.25 14.35 -7.51
C GLY A 12 24.67 14.78 -6.10
N ALA A 13 25.98 14.90 -5.92
CA ALA A 13 26.66 15.23 -4.67
C ALA A 13 26.45 16.68 -4.16
N ASN A 14 25.64 17.50 -4.82
CA ASN A 14 25.48 18.91 -4.46
C ASN A 14 23.99 19.25 -4.43
N GLY A 15 23.35 19.17 -3.26
CA GLY A 15 21.90 19.43 -3.04
C GLY A 15 21.44 20.88 -3.28
N PHE A 16 21.91 21.51 -4.35
CA PHE A 16 21.49 22.85 -4.79
C PHE A 16 21.18 22.83 -6.28
N LEU A 17 20.03 23.43 -6.63
CA LEU A 17 19.57 23.60 -8.01
C LEU A 17 20.56 24.41 -8.85
N ASN A 18 20.78 24.00 -10.09
CA ASN A 18 21.54 24.76 -11.08
C ASN A 18 20.82 26.07 -11.44
N LYS A 19 21.56 27.11 -11.89
CA LYS A 19 21.00 28.43 -12.26
C LYS A 19 19.82 28.34 -13.24
N THR A 20 19.90 27.43 -14.21
CA THR A 20 18.84 27.14 -15.18
C THR A 20 17.58 26.57 -14.52
N GLN A 21 17.73 25.66 -13.56
CA GLN A 21 16.60 25.06 -12.83
C GLN A 21 15.92 26.10 -11.92
N ILE A 22 16.70 27.01 -11.31
CA ILE A 22 16.17 28.12 -10.51
C ILE A 22 15.33 29.07 -11.38
N GLU A 23 15.79 29.40 -12.59
CA GLU A 23 15.01 30.24 -13.51
C GLU A 23 13.73 29.55 -14.00
N GLU A 24 13.79 28.24 -14.27
CA GLU A 24 12.61 27.46 -14.63
C GLU A 24 11.56 27.44 -13.50
N LEU A 25 11.99 27.23 -12.25
CA LEU A 25 11.09 27.28 -11.10
C LEU A 25 10.48 28.67 -10.92
N LYS A 26 11.28 29.74 -11.06
CA LYS A 26 10.76 31.12 -11.01
C LYS A 26 9.67 31.39 -12.06
N LYS A 27 9.76 30.78 -13.25
CA LYS A 27 8.73 30.89 -14.30
C LYS A 27 7.46 30.10 -14.02
N VAL A 28 7.54 29.02 -13.23
CA VAL A 28 6.39 28.22 -12.81
C VAL A 28 5.68 28.88 -11.63
N TYR A 29 6.45 29.31 -10.63
CA TYR A 29 5.93 30.03 -9.45
C TYR A 29 5.44 31.45 -9.77
N SER A 30 5.72 32.00 -10.96
CA SER A 30 5.16 33.27 -11.42
C SER A 30 3.72 33.18 -11.94
N GLY A 31 3.09 31.99 -11.90
CA GLY A 31 1.67 31.81 -12.24
C GLY A 31 1.38 31.60 -13.73
N ASN A 32 2.40 31.33 -14.56
CA ASN A 32 2.20 31.10 -15.99
C ASN A 32 1.70 29.67 -16.26
N LEU A 33 0.40 29.54 -16.58
CA LEU A 33 -0.26 28.26 -16.85
C LEU A 33 0.40 27.46 -17.99
N ARG A 34 0.90 28.12 -19.04
CA ARG A 34 1.57 27.44 -20.17
C ARG A 34 2.91 26.84 -19.74
N ALA A 35 3.67 27.55 -18.92
CA ALA A 35 4.93 27.06 -18.36
C ALA A 35 4.67 25.85 -17.45
N LEU A 36 3.66 25.94 -16.59
CA LEU A 36 3.24 24.84 -15.72
C LEU A 36 2.82 23.59 -16.52
N LEU A 37 1.95 23.73 -17.52
CA LEU A 37 1.52 22.62 -18.38
C LEU A 37 2.71 21.99 -19.13
N SER A 38 3.62 22.82 -19.65
CA SER A 38 4.82 22.33 -20.33
C SER A 38 5.76 21.55 -19.40
N GLN A 39 5.84 21.93 -18.12
CA GLN A 39 6.63 21.20 -17.14
C GLN A 39 5.96 19.92 -16.70
N LEU A 40 4.64 19.91 -16.51
CA LEU A 40 3.90 18.67 -16.21
C LEU A 40 4.13 17.61 -17.30
N LEU A 41 4.12 18.01 -18.58
CA LEU A 41 4.44 17.12 -19.71
C LEU A 41 5.89 16.59 -19.68
N LYS A 42 6.82 17.31 -19.05
CA LYS A 42 8.22 16.91 -18.90
C LYS A 42 8.50 16.10 -17.62
N GLY A 43 7.46 15.71 -16.88
CA GLY A 43 7.61 14.97 -15.61
C GLY A 43 7.63 15.87 -14.36
N GLY A 44 7.15 17.10 -14.47
CA GLY A 44 6.97 18.03 -13.36
C GLY A 44 8.21 18.88 -13.03
N PRO A 45 8.07 19.81 -12.09
CA PRO A 45 9.18 20.62 -11.60
C PRO A 45 10.30 19.74 -11.02
N PRO A 46 11.57 20.11 -11.18
CA PRO A 46 12.66 19.32 -10.64
C PRO A 46 12.66 19.33 -9.11
N SER A 47 12.94 18.17 -8.53
CA SER A 47 13.21 18.02 -7.10
C SER A 47 14.44 18.83 -6.70
N PHE A 48 14.36 19.49 -5.55
CA PHE A 48 15.45 20.26 -4.97
C PHE A 48 16.57 19.35 -4.44
N LEU A 49 16.19 18.20 -3.88
CA LEU A 49 17.13 17.24 -3.30
C LEU A 49 17.81 16.38 -4.35
N TYR A 50 17.08 15.95 -5.38
CA TYR A 50 17.54 14.94 -6.32
C TYR A 50 17.82 15.51 -7.73
N SER A 51 17.46 16.77 -8.00
CA SER A 51 17.67 17.44 -9.29
C SER A 51 17.03 16.75 -10.51
N SER A 52 16.08 15.82 -10.27
CA SER A 52 15.35 15.06 -11.29
C SER A 52 13.87 15.44 -11.30
N PRO A 53 13.12 15.16 -12.40
CA PRO A 53 11.70 15.50 -12.49
C PRO A 53 10.89 14.82 -11.37
N SER A 54 10.13 15.60 -10.60
CA SER A 54 9.51 15.13 -9.36
C SER A 54 8.45 14.04 -9.58
N ILE A 55 7.63 14.16 -10.63
CA ILE A 55 6.58 13.18 -10.95
C ILE A 55 7.21 11.85 -11.35
N LEU A 56 8.28 11.89 -12.16
CA LEU A 56 8.97 10.68 -12.60
C LEU A 56 9.60 9.95 -11.41
N LEU A 57 10.28 10.66 -10.51
CA LEU A 57 10.81 10.09 -9.27
C LEU A 57 9.71 9.46 -8.41
N SER A 58 8.58 10.15 -8.24
CA SER A 58 7.46 9.62 -7.47
C SER A 58 6.84 8.37 -8.11
N LEU A 59 6.73 8.30 -9.44
CA LEU A 59 6.25 7.11 -10.16
C LEU A 59 7.21 5.93 -10.06
N GLU A 60 8.52 6.18 -10.13
CA GLU A 60 9.54 5.14 -9.91
C GLU A 60 9.49 4.62 -8.47
N GLY A 61 9.39 5.53 -7.50
CA GLY A 61 9.17 5.19 -6.10
C GLY A 61 7.90 4.36 -5.92
N LEU A 62 6.80 4.75 -6.56
CA LEU A 62 5.54 3.99 -6.50
C LEU A 62 5.71 2.58 -7.06
N ALA A 63 6.34 2.45 -8.23
CA ALA A 63 6.59 1.15 -8.84
C ALA A 63 7.40 0.22 -7.93
N SER A 64 8.41 0.77 -7.23
CA SER A 64 9.18 0.01 -6.25
C SER A 64 8.36 -0.39 -5.02
N THR A 65 7.47 0.47 -4.53
CA THR A 65 6.60 0.18 -3.38
C THR A 65 5.52 -0.87 -3.69
N LEU A 66 4.94 -0.84 -4.90
CA LEU A 66 3.79 -1.68 -5.26
C LEU A 66 4.10 -3.18 -5.22
N LEU A 67 5.29 -3.60 -5.63
CA LEU A 67 5.66 -5.02 -5.64
C LEU A 67 5.66 -5.66 -4.24
N PRO A 68 6.47 -5.19 -3.27
CA PRO A 68 6.48 -5.77 -1.93
C PRO A 68 5.16 -5.54 -1.17
N LEU A 69 4.50 -4.39 -1.37
CA LEU A 69 3.18 -4.15 -0.81
C LEU A 69 2.17 -5.19 -1.32
N GLY A 70 2.11 -5.39 -2.63
CA GLY A 70 1.24 -6.37 -3.28
C GLY A 70 1.49 -7.80 -2.80
N LEU A 71 2.76 -8.20 -2.66
CA LEU A 71 3.13 -9.52 -2.15
C LEU A 71 2.70 -9.72 -0.69
N GLY A 72 3.06 -8.78 0.20
CA GLY A 72 2.68 -8.84 1.61
C GLY A 72 1.17 -8.86 1.81
N TYR A 73 0.46 -8.01 1.06
CA TYR A 73 -1.00 -7.93 1.13
C TYR A 73 -1.69 -9.18 0.57
N SER A 74 -1.18 -9.75 -0.53
CA SER A 74 -1.74 -10.99 -1.10
C SER A 74 -1.59 -12.17 -0.13
N LEU A 75 -0.47 -12.25 0.58
CA LEU A 75 -0.30 -13.24 1.64
C LEU A 75 -1.26 -12.97 2.81
N ALA A 76 -1.37 -11.74 3.28
CA ALA A 76 -2.30 -11.35 4.34
C ALA A 76 -3.75 -11.71 3.98
N MET A 77 -4.13 -11.48 2.73
CA MET A 77 -5.41 -11.88 2.17
C MET A 77 -5.62 -13.39 2.22
N ALA A 78 -4.65 -14.17 1.73
CA ALA A 78 -4.72 -15.62 1.74
C ALA A 78 -4.88 -16.18 3.16
N PHE A 79 -4.10 -15.67 4.13
CA PHE A 79 -4.23 -16.05 5.54
C PHE A 79 -5.60 -15.67 6.11
N SER A 80 -6.15 -14.51 5.74
CA SER A 80 -7.44 -14.04 6.23
C SER A 80 -8.61 -14.86 5.68
N ILE A 81 -8.57 -15.22 4.40
CA ILE A 81 -9.56 -16.12 3.80
C ILE A 81 -9.44 -17.52 4.40
N ALA A 82 -8.22 -18.03 4.56
CA ALA A 82 -7.98 -19.31 5.24
C ALA A 82 -8.54 -19.30 6.67
N TRP A 83 -8.36 -18.21 7.42
CA TRP A 83 -8.94 -18.05 8.75
C TRP A 83 -10.46 -18.22 8.72
N LEU A 84 -11.16 -17.52 7.83
CA LEU A 84 -12.62 -17.61 7.74
C LEU A 84 -13.09 -19.02 7.36
N ILE A 85 -12.36 -19.70 6.48
CA ILE A 85 -12.72 -21.05 6.02
C ILE A 85 -12.45 -22.11 7.09
N PHE A 86 -11.31 -22.07 7.77
CA PHE A 86 -10.89 -23.14 8.69
C PHE A 86 -11.30 -22.89 10.14
N ILE A 87 -11.26 -21.63 10.59
CA ILE A 87 -11.51 -21.24 11.99
C ILE A 87 -12.89 -20.61 12.14
N GLY A 88 -13.28 -19.74 11.21
CA GLY A 88 -14.58 -19.06 11.18
C GLY A 88 -14.53 -17.60 11.63
N PRO A 89 -15.70 -16.94 11.72
CA PRO A 89 -15.77 -15.48 11.88
C PRO A 89 -15.47 -14.98 13.29
N LYS A 90 -15.38 -15.86 14.30
CA LYS A 90 -15.07 -15.43 15.67
C LYS A 90 -13.59 -15.03 15.79
N VAL A 91 -13.35 -13.76 16.10
CA VAL A 91 -12.00 -13.22 16.27
C VAL A 91 -11.61 -13.18 17.75
N PRO A 92 -10.54 -13.88 18.17
CA PRO A 92 -9.97 -13.79 19.51
C PRO A 92 -9.59 -12.34 19.87
N LYS A 93 -9.63 -12.02 21.17
CA LYS A 93 -9.27 -10.68 21.67
C LYS A 93 -7.87 -10.25 21.21
N ALA A 94 -6.89 -11.16 21.20
CA ALA A 94 -5.53 -10.86 20.77
C ALA A 94 -5.44 -10.36 19.31
N ILE A 95 -6.12 -11.01 18.37
CA ILE A 95 -6.14 -10.60 16.96
C ILE A 95 -6.89 -9.28 16.79
N ARG A 96 -8.01 -9.12 17.51
CA ARG A 96 -8.75 -7.86 17.53
C ARG A 96 -7.91 -6.71 18.07
N SER A 97 -7.10 -6.91 19.11
CA SER A 97 -6.19 -5.87 19.57
C SER A 97 -5.10 -5.57 18.54
N ALA A 98 -4.56 -6.61 17.90
CA ALA A 98 -3.56 -6.47 16.86
C ALA A 98 -4.06 -5.69 15.63
N SER A 99 -5.36 -5.75 15.29
CA SER A 99 -5.91 -4.98 14.17
C SER A 99 -5.88 -3.46 14.37
N PHE A 100 -5.72 -2.98 15.62
CA PHE A 100 -5.57 -1.55 15.89
C PHE A 100 -4.11 -1.08 15.90
N ILE A 101 -3.15 -2.00 15.77
CA ILE A 101 -1.73 -1.66 15.77
C ILE A 101 -1.34 -1.10 14.38
N PRO A 102 -0.72 0.09 14.32
CA PRO A 102 -0.18 0.63 13.07
C PRO A 102 0.97 -0.23 12.51
N GLU A 103 1.10 -0.28 11.18
CA GLU A 103 2.07 -1.11 10.45
C GLU A 103 3.51 -0.78 10.82
N PHE A 104 3.81 0.51 11.02
CA PHE A 104 5.15 0.97 11.35
C PHE A 104 5.65 0.40 12.68
N ILE A 105 4.76 0.00 13.59
CA ILE A 105 5.16 -0.67 14.85
C ILE A 105 5.82 -2.02 14.55
N TYR A 106 5.35 -2.75 13.54
CA TYR A 106 5.96 -4.02 13.11
C TYR A 106 7.29 -3.82 12.39
N ALA A 107 7.55 -2.62 11.85
CA ALA A 107 8.84 -2.27 11.25
C ALA A 107 9.92 -1.99 12.30
N ILE A 108 9.56 -1.55 13.52
CA ILE A 108 10.54 -1.21 14.58
C ILE A 108 11.41 -2.41 14.96
N PRO A 109 10.87 -3.61 15.26
CA PRO A 109 11.70 -4.78 15.53
C PRO A 109 12.67 -5.10 14.39
N LEU A 110 12.24 -4.95 13.13
CA LEU A 110 13.09 -5.17 11.96
C LEU A 110 14.20 -4.12 11.85
N ALA A 111 13.92 -2.87 12.17
CA ALA A 111 14.93 -1.82 12.24
C ALA A 111 15.99 -2.13 13.33
N LEU A 112 15.56 -2.62 14.49
CA LEU A 112 16.46 -3.03 15.57
C LEU A 112 17.31 -4.25 15.19
N THR A 113 16.71 -5.26 14.53
CA THR A 113 17.46 -6.43 14.06
C THR A 113 18.37 -6.11 12.88
N SER A 114 18.04 -5.10 12.08
CA SER A 114 18.88 -4.62 10.98
C SER A 114 20.26 -4.19 11.48
N TRP A 115 20.31 -3.48 12.61
CA TRP A 115 21.57 -3.03 13.20
C TRP A 115 22.34 -4.15 13.88
N SER A 116 21.65 -5.04 14.59
CA SER A 116 22.29 -6.11 15.38
C SER A 116 22.72 -7.31 14.52
N PHE A 117 21.91 -7.68 13.53
CA PHE A 117 22.06 -8.93 12.76
C PHE A 117 22.25 -8.67 11.25
N GLY A 118 22.17 -7.42 10.79
CA GLY A 118 22.30 -7.08 9.38
C GLY A 118 21.07 -7.37 8.52
N TRP A 119 19.94 -7.80 9.12
CA TRP A 119 18.72 -8.12 8.39
C TRP A 119 17.48 -7.36 8.93
N PRO A 120 16.73 -6.65 8.06
CA PRO A 120 17.05 -6.34 6.66
C PRO A 120 18.33 -5.49 6.52
N PRO A 121 18.96 -5.41 5.34
CA PRO A 121 20.16 -4.59 5.15
C PRO A 121 19.92 -3.13 5.59
N PRO A 122 20.81 -2.52 6.39
CA PRO A 122 20.58 -1.18 6.95
C PRO A 122 20.69 -0.06 5.89
N LEU A 123 21.48 -0.28 4.84
CA LEU A 123 21.72 0.70 3.77
C LEU A 123 20.46 0.98 2.97
N LEU A 124 20.25 2.22 2.53
CA LEU A 124 19.12 2.59 1.68
C LEU A 124 19.13 1.81 0.34
N GLY A 125 17.97 1.30 -0.09
CA GLY A 125 17.84 0.70 -1.42
C GLY A 125 16.61 -0.19 -1.60
N THR A 126 16.56 -0.88 -2.73
CA THR A 126 15.44 -1.75 -3.17
C THR A 126 15.83 -3.24 -3.23
N SER A 127 16.81 -3.65 -2.43
CA SER A 127 17.30 -5.04 -2.46
C SER A 127 16.19 -6.05 -2.17
N PHE A 128 16.31 -7.25 -2.73
CA PHE A 128 15.33 -8.33 -2.55
C PHE A 128 15.04 -8.63 -1.07
N GLN A 129 16.07 -8.63 -0.22
CA GLN A 129 15.90 -8.85 1.22
C GLN A 129 15.05 -7.76 1.89
N LYS A 130 15.17 -6.50 1.47
CA LYS A 130 14.30 -5.43 1.98
C LYS A 130 12.89 -5.53 1.45
N ALA A 131 12.72 -5.89 0.17
CA ALA A 131 11.39 -6.15 -0.39
C ALA A 131 10.66 -7.27 0.39
N LEU A 132 11.39 -8.31 0.79
CA LEU A 132 10.86 -9.36 1.68
C LEU A 132 10.54 -8.83 3.08
N ALA A 133 11.42 -8.06 3.71
CA ALA A 133 11.17 -7.48 5.02
C ALA A 133 9.97 -6.52 5.00
N TYR A 134 9.85 -5.71 3.95
CA TYR A 134 8.68 -4.87 3.69
C TYR A 134 7.41 -5.73 3.59
N SER A 135 7.43 -6.77 2.74
CA SER A 135 6.28 -7.67 2.55
C SER A 135 5.88 -8.34 3.87
N LEU A 136 6.87 -8.66 4.73
CA LEU A 136 6.64 -9.21 6.06
C LEU A 136 5.97 -8.19 7.00
N VAL A 137 6.42 -6.93 7.01
CA VAL A 137 5.76 -5.85 7.79
C VAL A 137 4.29 -5.71 7.39
N ILE A 138 4.03 -5.63 6.09
CA ILE A 138 2.67 -5.54 5.55
C ILE A 138 1.86 -6.77 5.92
N LEU A 139 2.41 -7.96 5.75
CA LEU A 139 1.75 -9.20 6.15
C LEU A 139 1.34 -9.15 7.62
N LEU A 140 2.28 -8.84 8.52
CA LEU A 140 2.05 -8.82 9.97
C LEU A 140 1.06 -7.74 10.42
N GLY A 141 1.06 -6.59 9.76
CA GLY A 141 0.16 -5.47 10.07
C GLY A 141 -1.24 -5.61 9.47
N GLU A 142 -1.36 -6.15 8.25
CA GLU A 142 -2.63 -6.20 7.52
C GLU A 142 -3.44 -7.46 7.81
N TRP A 143 -2.81 -8.61 8.08
CA TRP A 143 -3.56 -9.85 8.32
C TRP A 143 -4.57 -9.76 9.48
N PRO A 144 -4.27 -9.13 10.65
CA PRO A 144 -5.23 -9.04 11.73
C PRO A 144 -6.38 -8.09 11.36
N LYS A 145 -6.09 -7.04 10.58
CA LYS A 145 -7.06 -6.04 10.10
C LYS A 145 -8.04 -6.67 9.14
N LEU A 146 -7.53 -7.45 8.19
CA LEU A 146 -8.36 -8.17 7.23
C LEU A 146 -9.21 -9.25 7.92
N VAL A 147 -8.64 -10.05 8.84
CA VAL A 147 -9.42 -11.01 9.63
C VAL A 147 -10.52 -10.31 10.42
N TYR A 148 -10.18 -9.25 11.15
CA TYR A 148 -11.16 -8.49 11.95
C TYR A 148 -12.25 -7.87 11.08
N GLY A 149 -11.88 -7.24 9.97
CA GLY A 149 -12.78 -6.61 9.03
C GLY A 149 -13.71 -7.61 8.35
N PHE A 150 -13.18 -8.70 7.81
CA PHE A 150 -13.99 -9.74 7.17
C PHE A 150 -14.93 -10.43 8.14
N SER A 151 -14.46 -10.73 9.35
CA SER A 151 -15.33 -11.24 10.41
C SER A 151 -16.46 -10.28 10.76
N GLY A 152 -16.18 -8.97 10.77
CA GLY A 152 -17.19 -7.93 10.92
C GLY A 152 -18.23 -7.94 9.80
N LEU A 153 -17.79 -8.09 8.54
CA LEU A 153 -18.69 -8.20 7.39
C LEU A 153 -19.57 -9.46 7.43
N VAL A 154 -19.01 -10.60 7.86
CA VAL A 154 -19.79 -11.83 8.07
C VAL A 154 -20.84 -11.62 9.15
N GLU A 155 -20.48 -10.93 10.26
CA GLU A 155 -21.40 -10.65 11.35
C GLU A 155 -22.55 -9.72 10.92
N ASP A 156 -22.22 -8.64 10.21
CA ASP A 156 -23.18 -7.68 9.69
C ASP A 156 -24.20 -8.33 8.74
N GLN A 157 -23.72 -9.24 7.89
CA GLN A 157 -24.55 -9.94 6.91
C GLN A 157 -25.17 -11.24 7.45
N ARG A 158 -25.08 -11.52 8.77
CA ARG A 158 -25.64 -12.75 9.35
C ARG A 158 -27.12 -12.94 9.08
N GLY A 159 -27.89 -11.85 9.02
CA GLY A 159 -29.32 -11.91 8.69
C GLY A 159 -29.56 -12.59 7.34
N VAL A 160 -28.80 -12.17 6.31
CA VAL A 160 -28.88 -12.71 4.95
C VAL A 160 -28.33 -14.14 4.88
N LEU A 161 -27.26 -14.42 5.62
CA LEU A 161 -26.62 -15.74 5.61
C LEU A 161 -27.46 -16.79 6.33
N ARG A 162 -28.23 -16.43 7.37
CA ARG A 162 -28.91 -17.38 8.26
C ARG A 162 -29.76 -18.41 7.52
N ASP A 163 -30.59 -17.96 6.60
CA ASP A 163 -31.50 -18.84 5.87
C ASP A 163 -30.72 -19.76 4.92
N THR A 164 -29.66 -19.24 4.31
CA THR A 164 -28.72 -20.01 3.48
C THR A 164 -28.02 -21.07 4.33
N THR A 165 -27.50 -20.71 5.51
CA THR A 165 -26.83 -21.63 6.43
C THR A 165 -27.76 -22.74 6.90
N LEU A 166 -29.01 -22.43 7.28
CA LEU A 166 -30.00 -23.42 7.73
C LEU A 166 -30.36 -24.41 6.62
N LEU A 167 -30.58 -23.92 5.40
CA LEU A 167 -30.83 -24.77 4.23
C LEU A 167 -29.64 -25.71 3.96
N LEU A 168 -28.42 -25.17 3.94
CA LEU A 168 -27.22 -25.97 3.67
C LEU A 168 -26.98 -27.03 4.77
N LYS A 169 -27.31 -26.72 6.03
CA LYS A 169 -27.29 -27.68 7.14
C LYS A 169 -28.36 -28.76 6.99
N ALA A 170 -29.58 -28.40 6.56
CA ALA A 170 -30.64 -29.37 6.30
C ALA A 170 -30.28 -30.35 5.18
N ILE A 171 -29.50 -29.89 4.18
CA ILE A 171 -28.94 -30.74 3.10
C ILE A 171 -27.81 -31.66 3.62
N GLY A 172 -27.33 -31.46 4.86
CA GLY A 172 -26.27 -32.27 5.46
C GLY A 172 -24.86 -31.88 5.03
N LEU A 173 -24.64 -30.64 4.56
CA LEU A 173 -23.30 -30.17 4.21
C LEU A 173 -22.44 -29.96 5.46
N SER A 174 -21.15 -30.27 5.36
CA SER A 174 -20.19 -29.98 6.41
C SER A 174 -19.97 -28.48 6.58
N ASP A 175 -19.64 -28.04 7.79
CA ASP A 175 -19.43 -26.63 8.11
C ASP A 175 -18.38 -25.94 7.22
N PHE A 176 -17.36 -26.69 6.78
CA PHE A 176 -16.37 -26.20 5.81
C PHE A 176 -17.03 -25.79 4.49
N LYS A 177 -17.87 -26.67 3.92
CA LYS A 177 -18.57 -26.40 2.64
C LYS A 177 -19.58 -25.25 2.81
N ILE A 178 -20.20 -25.15 3.97
CA ILE A 178 -21.11 -24.06 4.32
C ILE A 178 -20.35 -22.73 4.29
N ARG A 179 -19.23 -22.61 5.02
CA ARG A 179 -18.43 -21.38 5.07
C ARG A 179 -17.89 -20.96 3.70
N VAL A 180 -17.45 -21.91 2.87
CA VAL A 180 -17.04 -21.61 1.49
C VAL A 180 -18.20 -21.04 0.67
N LYS A 181 -19.42 -21.55 0.83
CA LYS A 181 -20.60 -21.01 0.15
C LYS A 181 -21.01 -19.64 0.70
N GLU A 182 -20.93 -19.43 2.01
CA GLU A 182 -21.19 -18.12 2.63
C GLU A 182 -20.20 -17.06 2.10
N LEU A 183 -18.91 -17.38 1.99
CA LEU A 183 -17.91 -16.47 1.43
C LEU A 183 -18.17 -16.12 -0.04
N ARG A 184 -18.76 -17.04 -0.82
CA ARG A 184 -19.17 -16.72 -2.21
C ARG A 184 -20.30 -15.71 -2.25
N VAL A 185 -21.24 -15.77 -1.29
CA VAL A 185 -22.32 -14.79 -1.17
C VAL A 185 -21.77 -13.42 -0.77
N LEU A 186 -20.75 -13.40 0.10
CA LEU A 186 -20.09 -12.17 0.56
C LEU A 186 -19.00 -11.63 -0.38
N LEU A 187 -18.76 -12.29 -1.51
CA LEU A 187 -17.65 -11.95 -2.40
C LEU A 187 -17.63 -10.46 -2.81
N PRO A 188 -18.76 -9.82 -3.18
CA PRO A 188 -18.76 -8.39 -3.54
C PRO A 188 -18.28 -7.50 -2.39
N SER A 189 -18.81 -7.69 -1.18
CA SER A 189 -18.45 -6.91 0.02
C SER A 189 -17.00 -7.15 0.43
N LEU A 190 -16.55 -8.42 0.39
CA LEU A 190 -15.16 -8.77 0.66
C LEU A 190 -14.22 -8.12 -0.34
N THR A 191 -14.57 -8.09 -1.63
CA THR A 191 -13.76 -7.47 -2.69
C THR A 191 -13.64 -5.97 -2.51
N SER A 192 -14.75 -5.24 -2.30
CA SER A 192 -14.67 -3.78 -2.06
C SER A 192 -13.84 -3.45 -0.82
N PHE A 193 -14.07 -4.17 0.28
CA PHE A 193 -13.29 -4.01 1.51
C PHE A 193 -11.79 -4.29 1.28
N SER A 194 -11.48 -5.34 0.53
CA SER A 194 -10.11 -5.75 0.22
C SER A 194 -9.35 -4.72 -0.60
N ILE A 195 -9.96 -4.17 -1.64
CA ILE A 195 -9.27 -3.21 -2.52
C ILE A 195 -9.07 -1.90 -1.77
N THR A 196 -10.08 -1.45 -1.01
CA THR A 196 -9.97 -0.25 -0.18
C THR A 196 -8.88 -0.38 0.87
N ASN A 197 -8.76 -1.53 1.54
CA ASN A 197 -7.68 -1.72 2.53
C ASN A 197 -6.29 -1.83 1.89
N PHE A 198 -6.17 -2.37 0.68
CA PHE A 198 -4.90 -2.37 -0.06
C PHE A 198 -4.41 -0.95 -0.35
N VAL A 199 -5.32 -0.08 -0.78
CA VAL A 199 -5.07 1.34 -0.97
C VAL A 199 -4.64 2.01 0.33
N ASN A 200 -5.38 1.78 1.42
CA ASN A 200 -5.03 2.36 2.72
C ASN A 200 -3.67 1.86 3.22
N ALA A 201 -3.28 0.62 2.89
CA ALA A 201 -1.97 0.08 3.23
C ALA A 201 -0.83 0.83 2.52
N LEU A 202 -1.05 1.29 1.28
CA LEU A 202 -0.10 2.16 0.57
C LEU A 202 0.07 3.52 1.27
N GLU A 203 -1.01 4.10 1.80
CA GLU A 203 -0.92 5.36 2.54
C GLU A 203 -0.14 5.20 3.85
N ARG A 204 -0.37 4.09 4.56
CA ARG A 204 0.29 3.80 5.84
C ARG A 204 1.74 3.37 5.66
N SER A 205 2.11 2.85 4.49
CA SER A 205 3.48 2.41 4.23
C SER A 205 4.49 3.55 4.13
N VAL A 206 4.02 4.79 4.00
CA VAL A 206 4.86 6.00 4.08
C VAL A 206 5.67 6.04 5.38
N PHE A 207 5.12 5.52 6.48
CA PHE A 207 5.84 5.42 7.76
C PHE A 207 6.73 4.19 7.87
N VAL A 208 6.48 3.15 7.08
CA VAL A 208 7.23 1.90 7.10
C VAL A 208 8.56 2.05 6.35
N GLU A 209 8.53 2.67 5.17
CA GLU A 209 9.69 2.76 4.28
C GLU A 209 10.93 3.42 4.89
N PRO A 210 10.82 4.56 5.61
CA PRO A 210 11.96 5.15 6.30
C PRO A 210 12.56 4.25 7.38
N LEU A 211 11.72 3.48 8.10
CA LEU A 211 12.18 2.64 9.22
C LEU A 211 13.03 1.46 8.77
N ILE A 212 12.75 0.90 7.60
CA ILE A 212 13.52 -0.22 7.03
C ILE A 212 14.49 0.23 5.92
N SER A 213 14.69 1.54 5.77
CA SER A 213 15.49 2.17 4.72
C SER A 213 15.15 1.63 3.32
N TYR A 214 13.86 1.45 3.03
CA TYR A 214 13.40 1.01 1.71
C TYR A 214 13.19 2.21 0.81
N MET A 215 13.82 2.21 -0.37
CA MET A 215 13.66 3.30 -1.33
C MET A 215 12.35 3.11 -2.09
N GLY A 216 11.26 3.70 -1.59
CA GLY A 216 9.95 3.74 -2.24
C GLY A 216 9.34 5.14 -2.24
N ILE A 217 8.08 5.25 -2.65
CA ILE A 217 7.37 6.55 -2.70
C ILE A 217 7.19 7.16 -1.31
N GLY A 218 7.01 6.33 -0.29
CA GLY A 218 6.88 6.75 1.10
C GLY A 218 8.17 7.35 1.65
N TYR A 219 9.31 6.74 1.34
CA TYR A 219 10.63 7.29 1.65
C TYR A 219 10.86 8.62 0.93
N LEU A 220 10.53 8.71 -0.36
CA LEU A 220 10.67 9.96 -1.13
C LEU A 220 9.78 11.08 -0.58
N LEU A 221 8.55 10.76 -0.18
CA LEU A 221 7.66 11.73 0.45
C LEU A 221 8.22 12.20 1.80
N PHE A 222 8.68 11.27 2.64
CA PHE A 222 9.28 11.58 3.92
C PHE A 222 10.55 12.44 3.78
N SER A 223 11.44 12.09 2.85
CA SER A 223 12.67 12.83 2.59
C SER A 223 12.38 14.21 2.00
N ALA A 224 11.36 14.34 1.13
CA ALA A 224 10.97 15.62 0.56
C ALA A 224 10.39 16.57 1.61
N VAL A 225 9.53 16.09 2.51
CA VAL A 225 8.95 16.91 3.57
C VAL A 225 10.02 17.34 4.58
N THR A 226 10.89 16.41 5.00
CA THR A 226 11.94 16.71 5.98
C THR A 226 13.11 17.51 5.40
N GLY A 227 13.43 17.31 4.12
CA GLY A 227 14.47 18.02 3.39
C GLY A 227 14.04 19.32 2.73
N GLY A 228 12.77 19.73 2.85
CA GLY A 228 12.27 20.99 2.30
C GLY A 228 12.22 21.02 0.77
N ASP A 229 11.67 19.97 0.15
CA ASP A 229 11.47 19.82 -1.30
C ASP A 229 9.97 19.80 -1.66
N PRO A 230 9.31 20.98 -1.74
CA PRO A 230 7.89 21.10 -2.06
C PRO A 230 7.49 20.46 -3.41
N PRO A 231 8.29 20.58 -4.49
CA PRO A 231 7.99 19.90 -5.76
C PRO A 231 7.83 18.39 -5.63
N LEU A 232 8.75 17.73 -4.90
CA LEU A 232 8.72 16.28 -4.71
C LEU A 232 7.65 15.85 -3.71
N ALA A 233 7.49 16.60 -2.61
CA ALA A 233 6.45 16.31 -1.63
C ALA A 233 5.05 16.40 -2.26
N SER A 234 4.81 17.44 -3.07
CA SER A 234 3.54 17.64 -3.75
C SER A 234 3.28 16.58 -4.81
N SER A 235 4.30 16.20 -5.61
CA SER A 235 4.12 15.15 -6.63
C SER A 235 3.82 13.79 -6.01
N ALA A 236 4.58 13.39 -4.98
CA ALA A 236 4.37 12.13 -4.28
C ALA A 236 2.98 12.10 -3.61
N PHE A 237 2.60 13.18 -2.93
CA PHE A 237 1.27 13.30 -2.32
C PHE A 237 0.14 13.21 -3.34
N LEU A 238 0.23 13.94 -4.46
CA LEU A 238 -0.78 13.92 -5.52
C LEU A 238 -0.92 12.53 -6.15
N ILE A 239 0.18 11.83 -6.38
CA ILE A 239 0.16 10.46 -6.93
C ILE A 239 -0.51 9.51 -5.93
N ILE A 240 -0.13 9.54 -4.65
CA ILE A 240 -0.74 8.69 -3.62
C ILE A 240 -2.24 9.00 -3.51
N ALA A 241 -2.62 10.27 -3.38
CA ALA A 241 -4.02 10.67 -3.25
C ALA A 241 -4.88 10.29 -4.47
N THR A 242 -4.33 10.46 -5.69
CA THR A 242 -5.02 10.07 -6.92
C THR A 242 -5.19 8.57 -6.99
N LEU A 243 -4.13 7.80 -6.67
CA LEU A 243 -4.20 6.34 -6.64
C LEU A 243 -5.17 5.85 -5.57
N SER A 244 -5.23 6.52 -4.43
CA SER A 244 -6.17 6.18 -3.37
C SER A 244 -7.62 6.38 -3.80
N TYR A 245 -7.93 7.56 -4.36
CA TYR A 245 -9.25 7.84 -4.90
C TYR A 245 -9.65 6.84 -6.00
N LEU A 246 -8.77 6.63 -6.99
CA LEU A 246 -9.03 5.71 -8.09
C LEU A 246 -9.19 4.27 -7.59
N GLY A 247 -8.36 3.83 -6.65
CA GLY A 247 -8.42 2.49 -6.08
C GLY A 247 -9.73 2.23 -5.33
N SER A 248 -10.17 3.15 -4.48
CA SER A 248 -11.47 3.05 -3.80
C SER A 248 -12.64 3.13 -4.78
N TYR A 249 -12.59 4.03 -5.75
CA TYR A 249 -13.63 4.11 -6.80
C TYR A 249 -13.73 2.81 -7.60
N LEU A 250 -12.60 2.22 -7.99
CA LEU A 250 -12.54 0.94 -8.68
C LEU A 250 -13.02 -0.21 -7.80
N ALA A 251 -12.78 -0.16 -6.49
CA ALA A 251 -13.27 -1.16 -5.53
C ALA A 251 -14.80 -1.27 -5.57
N ASP A 252 -15.47 -0.11 -5.53
CA ASP A 252 -16.93 -0.05 -5.53
C ASP A 252 -17.52 -0.42 -6.89
N GLU A 253 -16.90 0.03 -7.99
CA GLU A 253 -17.33 -0.36 -9.33
C GLU A 253 -17.18 -1.87 -9.57
N LEU A 254 -16.08 -2.47 -9.12
CA LEU A 254 -15.88 -3.92 -9.20
C LEU A 254 -16.90 -4.66 -8.34
N ALA A 255 -17.17 -4.21 -7.12
CA ALA A 255 -18.17 -4.82 -6.25
C ALA A 255 -19.58 -4.75 -6.87
N ARG A 256 -19.97 -3.61 -7.46
CA ARG A 256 -21.25 -3.48 -8.20
C ARG A 256 -21.37 -4.46 -9.36
N ARG A 257 -20.29 -4.72 -10.08
CA ARG A 257 -20.30 -5.68 -11.21
C ARG A 257 -20.36 -7.14 -10.73
N LEU A 258 -19.77 -7.41 -9.57
CA LEU A 258 -19.77 -8.72 -8.94
C LEU A 258 -21.08 -9.06 -8.24
N ASP A 259 -21.85 -8.06 -7.80
CA ASP A 259 -23.16 -8.28 -7.19
C ASP A 259 -24.26 -8.43 -8.28
N PRO A 260 -24.85 -9.62 -8.47
CA PRO A 260 -25.95 -9.80 -9.40
C PRO A 260 -27.26 -9.15 -8.94
N ARG A 261 -27.37 -8.76 -7.65
CA ARG A 261 -28.60 -8.18 -7.07
C ARG A 261 -28.81 -6.72 -7.42
N THR A 262 -27.77 -6.03 -7.90
CA THR A 262 -27.82 -4.62 -8.28
C THR A 262 -28.19 -4.41 -9.75
N ARG A 263 -28.54 -5.47 -10.49
CA ARG A 263 -29.08 -5.40 -11.85
C ARG A 263 -30.59 -5.56 -11.86
#